data_AF-A0A2R8EZ71-F1
#
_entry.id   AF-A0A2R8EZ71-F1
#
_cell.length_a   1.000
_cell.length_b   1.000
_cell.length_c   1.000
_cell.angle_alpha   90.00
_cell.angle_beta   90.00
_cell.angle_gamma   90.00
#
_symmetry.space_group_name_H-M   'P 1'
#
loop_
_entity.id
_entity.type
_entity.pdbx_description
1 polymer ?
#
loop_
_entity_poly.entity_id
_entity_poly.type
_entity_poly.pdbx_seq_one_letter_code
_entity_poly.pdbx_strand_id
1 'polypeptide(L)' 'MARRYSNDLRMKIFKAVDEGLSIVKACKIFNISRNTIYRLKHLK' A
#
# COMPACT_ATOMS: atom_id res chain seq x y z
N MET A 1 10.75 -12.82 11.77
CA MET A 1 11.04 -12.13 10.49
C MET A 1 9.83 -11.30 10.07
N ALA A 2 9.76 -10.01 10.40
CA ALA A 2 8.70 -9.18 9.83
C ALA A 2 8.96 -9.10 8.32
N ARG A 3 8.07 -9.65 7.48
CA ARG A 3 8.08 -9.41 6.03
C ARG A 3 7.89 -7.90 5.82
N ARG A 4 8.95 -7.11 5.94
CA ARG A 4 8.99 -5.74 5.47
C ARG A 4 8.86 -5.87 3.96
N TYR A 5 7.69 -5.51 3.44
CA TYR A 5 7.56 -5.27 2.01
C TYR A 5 8.72 -4.36 1.59
N SER A 6 9.38 -4.69 0.47
CA SER A 6 10.50 -3.88 -0.03
C SER A 6 10.04 -2.43 -0.14
N ASN A 7 10.90 -1.48 0.24
CA ASN A 7 10.55 -0.05 0.28
C ASN A 7 9.98 0.44 -1.06
N ASP A 8 10.45 -0.12 -2.17
CA ASP A 8 9.90 0.10 -3.52
C ASP A 8 8.41 -0.20 -3.65
N LEU A 9 7.94 -1.31 -3.08
CA LEU A 9 6.53 -1.69 -3.17
C LEU A 9 5.68 -0.71 -2.36
N ARG A 10 6.17 -0.31 -1.17
CA ARG A 10 5.52 0.70 -0.33
C ARG A 10 5.37 2.04 -1.06
N MET A 11 6.41 2.46 -1.78
CA MET A 11 6.41 3.72 -2.52
C MET A 11 5.46 3.67 -3.73
N LYS A 12 5.43 2.55 -4.46
CA LYS A 12 4.48 2.33 -5.57
C LYS A 12 3.02 2.35 -5.12
N ILE A 13 2.71 1.70 -3.99
CA ILE A 13 1.35 1.71 -3.42
C ILE A 13 0.97 3.12 -2.98
N PHE A 14 1.88 3.84 -2.32
CA PHE A 14 1.62 5.22 -1.89
C PHE A 14 1.35 6.14 -3.08
N LYS A 15 2.17 6.05 -4.14
CA LYS A 15 2.00 6.85 -5.35
C LYS A 15 0.66 6.56 -6.03
N ALA A 16 0.29 5.28 -6.17
CA ALA A 16 -0.99 4.90 -6.76
C ALA A 16 -2.18 5.42 -5.94
N VAL A 17 -2.11 5.33 -4.61
CA VAL A 17 -3.16 5.85 -3.72
C VAL A 17 -3.23 7.39 -3.76
N ASP A 18 -2.09 8.08 -3.89
CA ASP A 18 -2.00 9.54 -4.00
C ASP A 18 -2.53 10.06 -5.35
N GLU A 19 -2.29 9.33 -6.44
CA GLU A 19 -2.88 9.56 -7.77
C GLU A 19 -4.42 9.36 -7.80
N GLY A 20 -5.05 9.09 -6.65
CA GLY A 20 -6.50 8.97 -6.52
C GLY A 20 -7.03 7.56 -6.76
N LEU A 21 -6.19 6.52 -6.82
CA LEU A 21 -6.74 5.15 -6.81
C LEU A 21 -7.47 4.89 -5.49
N SER A 22 -8.70 4.43 -5.63
CA SER A 22 -9.43 3.82 -4.53
C SER A 22 -8.60 2.69 -3.89
N ILE A 23 -8.53 2.68 -2.57
CA ILE A 23 -7.82 1.68 -1.75
C ILE A 23 -8.22 0.25 -2.15
N VAL A 24 -9.47 0.04 -2.57
CA VAL A 24 -9.97 -1.26 -3.02
C VAL A 24 -9.33 -1.70 -4.35
N LYS A 25 -9.14 -0.77 -5.29
CA LYS A 25 -8.44 -1.05 -6.55
C LYS A 25 -6.95 -1.29 -6.33
N ALA A 26 -6.32 -0.49 -5.48
CA ALA A 26 -4.91 -0.69 -5.11
C ALA A 26 -4.69 -2.07 -4.43
N CYS A 27 -5.58 -2.47 -3.54
CA CYS A 27 -5.57 -3.79 -2.90
C CYS A 27 -5.57 -4.94 -3.92
N LYS A 28 -6.37 -4.84 -5.00
CA LYS A 28 -6.41 -5.84 -6.08
C LYS A 28 -5.15 -5.84 -6.95
N ILE A 29 -4.65 -4.67 -7.33
CA ILE A 29 -3.48 -4.54 -8.22
C ILE A 29 -2.21 -5.04 -7.55
N PHE A 30 -1.98 -4.63 -6.30
CA PHE A 30 -0.77 -4.98 -5.58
C PHE A 30 -0.88 -6.31 -4.83
N ASN A 31 -2.08 -6.91 -4.78
CA ASN A 31 -2.40 -8.12 -4.02
C ASN A 31 -2.04 -7.98 -2.52
N ILE A 32 -2.44 -6.85 -1.93
CA ILE A 32 -2.09 -6.47 -0.54
C ILE A 32 -3.38 -6.22 0.24
N SER A 33 -3.42 -6.70 1.47
CA SER A 33 -4.56 -6.47 2.36
C SER A 33 -4.80 -4.97 2.63
N ARG A 34 -6.08 -4.59 2.76
CA ARG A 34 -6.46 -3.22 3.15
C ARG A 34 -5.81 -2.80 4.47
N ASN A 35 -5.67 -3.73 5.41
CA ASN A 35 -5.05 -3.48 6.71
C ASN A 35 -3.58 -3.02 6.57
N THR A 36 -2.85 -3.58 5.60
CA THR A 36 -1.50 -3.12 5.29
C THR A 36 -1.52 -1.68 4.79
N ILE A 37 -2.44 -1.32 3.88
CA ILE A 37 -2.55 0.05 3.36
C ILE A 37 -2.92 1.05 4.47
N TYR A 38 -3.85 0.69 5.37
CA TYR A 38 -4.19 1.53 6.52
C TYR A 38 -3.00 1.71 7.47
N ARG A 39 -2.26 0.65 7.78
CA ARG A 39 -1.03 0.74 8.58
C ARG A 39 0.02 1.61 7.90
N LEU A 40 0.16 1.50 6.58
CA LEU A 40 1.08 2.32 5.79
C LEU A 40 0.70 3.80 5.82
N LYS A 41 -0.59 4.13 5.75
CA LYS A 41 -1.13 5.50 5.87
C LYS A 41 -0.89 6.10 7.26
N HIS A 42 -0.98 5.29 8.31
CA HIS A 42 -0.78 5.71 9.71
C HIS A 42 0.69 5.84 10.14
N LEU A 43 1.63 5.28 9.38
CA LEU A 43 3.07 5.35 9.66
C LEU A 43 3.72 6.65 9.12
N LYS A 44 2.95 7.75 9.03
CA LYS A 44 3.45 9.06 8.59
C LYS A 44 4.28 9.71 9.69
#